data_AF-A0A9P0I0B4-F1
#
_entry.id   AF-A0A9P0I0B4-F1
#
_cell.length_a   1.000
_cell.length_b   1.000
_cell.length_c   1.000
_cell.angle_alpha   90.00
_cell.angle_beta   90.00
_cell.angle_gamma   90.00
#
_symmetry.space_group_name_H-M   'P 1'
#
loop_
_entity.id
_entity.type
_entity.pdbx_description
1 polymer ?
#
loop_
_entity_poly.entity_id
_entity_poly.type
_entity_poly.pdbx_seq_one_letter_code
_entity_poly.pdbx_strand_id
1 'polypeptide(L)'
;MRNEKEKVPVICEKLGIKLTTRDLRHTDSRVQLQSLMVQWLPLSSTVLNMVCEKLPSPKEILPEKVEKLMCSRIRDFNSFFPETQKLKEDFLACDSSEDRPIIIFISKMYNVDKSILPENKPKVLTAEEMALRRERARQLREKKENNTVEVAPLEEDKKEDDVEKTSEEDQPVFIAFARIFSGKVKKGDKVYVLGPKHDPAKVLSKDFQVDPNKKLKDLQSDEHITCTEIKSLYILMGRELEMIDEAIAGNIIGIGGLEDHVLRTATLSSTIACPAFSEMQYSVVPILRVALEPTYPSQLPQLVKGLKLLNQADSCVQVLLQETGEHVLVTAGKIHLERCLEDLKNQYAKIPITASEPIVPFRETIVEPPKIDMANEEIDAQNVIDKTTDKDVDPVITVYTNNKQSRIKIRAKPIPNEITALLDRSTDLLKAISQHIKTLQGLHKNDSLETKLENLQVNGTKHKLSDRMLKLIQTFKEELQGICDKLSPEWKDVVKEIWSVGPRNCGPNLLLNQTSDYRTKYLHHEQEIKEDPRFEYESSFVNGFQLASLAGPLCDEPMMGVAFCVEEWSLDKSAGDDMAHFGPLSGQIMSTVRDACRKAFQAQPQRLMAAMYTCDIVVDQKVLGKSLFSL
;
A
#
# COMPACT_ATOMS: atom_id res chain seq x y z
N MET A 1 2.67 -37.38 35.59
CA MET A 1 4.03 -37.62 36.15
C MET A 1 4.14 -37.40 37.67
N ARG A 2 3.24 -36.69 38.36
CA ARG A 2 3.36 -36.45 39.82
C ARG A 2 3.37 -37.73 40.68
N ASN A 3 2.76 -38.82 40.23
CA ASN A 3 2.58 -40.04 41.02
C ASN A 3 3.53 -41.20 40.64
N GLU A 4 4.43 -41.04 39.66
CA GLU A 4 5.26 -42.16 39.13
C GLU A 4 6.74 -41.77 38.93
N LYS A 5 7.36 -41.18 39.96
CA LYS A 5 8.78 -40.75 39.90
C LYS A 5 9.75 -41.90 39.61
N GLU A 6 9.40 -43.12 39.97
CA GLU A 6 10.22 -44.31 39.77
C GLU A 6 10.23 -44.81 38.31
N LYS A 7 9.21 -44.47 37.50
CA LYS A 7 9.13 -44.91 36.09
C LYS A 7 9.95 -44.03 35.14
N VAL A 8 10.17 -42.76 35.49
CA VAL A 8 10.95 -41.81 34.69
C VAL A 8 12.38 -42.33 34.41
N PRO A 9 13.17 -42.78 35.40
CA PRO A 9 14.52 -43.30 35.12
C PRO A 9 14.49 -44.56 34.24
N VAL A 10 13.51 -45.44 34.40
CA VAL A 10 13.35 -46.63 33.55
C VAL A 10 13.05 -46.24 32.10
N ILE A 11 12.24 -45.20 31.89
CA ILE A 11 11.98 -44.65 30.55
C ILE A 11 13.25 -44.03 29.96
N CYS A 12 14.03 -43.29 30.76
CA CYS A 12 15.29 -42.71 30.33
C CYS A 12 16.32 -43.77 29.92
N GLU A 13 16.44 -44.85 30.69
CA GLU A 13 17.31 -45.98 30.34
C GLU A 13 16.86 -46.65 29.03
N LYS A 14 15.56 -46.88 28.84
CA LYS A 14 15.03 -47.46 27.60
C LYS A 14 15.22 -46.57 26.37
N LEU A 15 15.15 -45.25 26.55
CA LEU A 15 15.36 -44.26 25.49
C LEU A 15 16.85 -43.92 25.28
N GLY A 16 17.76 -44.45 26.10
CA GLY A 16 19.19 -44.18 26.02
C GLY A 16 19.59 -42.76 26.46
N ILE A 17 18.76 -42.09 27.26
CA ILE A 17 18.92 -40.70 27.68
C ILE A 17 19.64 -40.63 29.02
N LYS A 18 20.73 -39.86 29.11
CA LYS A 18 21.46 -39.61 30.36
C LYS A 18 21.00 -38.29 31.01
N LEU A 19 19.98 -38.38 31.86
CA LEU A 19 19.56 -37.25 32.70
C LEU A 19 20.51 -37.05 33.88
N THR A 20 20.78 -35.80 34.25
CA THR A 20 21.56 -35.51 35.45
C THR A 20 20.74 -35.81 36.71
N THR A 21 21.41 -36.22 37.79
CA THR A 21 20.76 -36.47 39.09
C THR A 21 20.10 -35.21 39.67
N ARG A 22 20.54 -34.02 39.24
CA ARG A 22 19.95 -32.72 39.61
C ARG A 22 18.59 -32.51 38.95
N ASP A 23 18.45 -32.89 37.68
CA ASP A 23 17.19 -32.76 36.93
C ASP A 23 16.13 -33.74 37.43
N LEU A 24 16.53 -34.98 37.73
CA LEU A 24 15.66 -36.01 38.32
C LEU A 24 15.14 -35.66 39.72
N ARG A 25 15.86 -34.82 40.47
CA ARG A 25 15.46 -34.35 41.81
C ARG A 25 14.59 -33.09 41.79
N HIS A 26 14.40 -32.47 40.62
CA HIS A 26 13.60 -31.26 40.52
C HIS A 26 12.14 -31.51 40.96
N THR A 27 11.54 -30.57 41.70
CA THR A 27 10.19 -30.72 42.25
C THR A 27 9.10 -30.53 41.19
N ASP A 28 9.36 -29.69 40.19
CA ASP A 28 8.46 -29.45 39.06
C ASP A 28 8.66 -30.49 37.95
N SER A 29 7.61 -31.26 37.69
CA SER A 29 7.56 -32.26 36.61
C SER A 29 7.65 -31.68 35.20
N ARG A 30 7.32 -30.40 34.99
CA ARG A 30 7.44 -29.76 33.66
C ARG A 30 8.89 -29.61 33.25
N VAL A 31 9.74 -29.17 34.18
CA VAL A 31 11.17 -29.01 33.96
C VAL A 31 11.83 -30.37 33.69
N GLN A 32 11.43 -31.41 34.43
CA GLN A 32 11.91 -32.78 34.20
C GLN A 32 11.57 -33.29 32.79
N LEU A 33 10.32 -33.07 32.37
CA LEU A 33 9.84 -33.45 31.05
C LEU A 33 10.56 -32.64 29.97
N GLN A 34 10.75 -31.34 30.16
CA GLN A 34 11.49 -30.48 29.24
C GLN A 34 12.94 -30.96 29.07
N SER A 35 13.66 -31.23 30.17
CA SER A 35 15.04 -31.74 30.11
C SER A 35 15.11 -33.11 29.39
N LEU A 36 14.16 -34.00 29.65
CA LEU A 36 14.06 -35.29 28.97
C LEU A 36 13.81 -35.10 27.47
N MET A 37 12.85 -34.25 27.09
CA MET A 37 12.48 -34.03 25.69
C MET A 37 13.56 -33.29 24.90
N VAL A 38 14.27 -32.32 25.50
CA VAL A 38 15.39 -31.62 24.85
C VAL A 38 16.53 -32.58 24.49
N GLN A 39 16.80 -33.57 25.35
CA GLN A 39 17.81 -34.59 25.08
C GLN A 39 17.31 -35.66 24.12
N TRP A 40 16.04 -36.06 24.21
CA TRP A 40 15.46 -37.10 23.35
C TRP A 40 15.25 -36.62 21.91
N LEU A 41 14.74 -35.41 21.76
CA LEU A 41 14.38 -34.80 20.49
C LEU A 41 14.94 -33.37 20.45
N PRO A 42 16.19 -33.19 19.99
CA PRO A 42 16.73 -31.86 19.76
C PRO A 42 15.92 -31.17 18.65
N LEU A 43 14.97 -30.32 19.06
CA LEU A 43 14.06 -29.62 18.16
C LEU A 43 14.82 -28.67 17.21
N SER A 44 15.92 -28.08 17.68
CA SER A 44 16.71 -27.14 16.88
C SER A 44 17.32 -27.81 15.64
N SER A 45 18.00 -28.93 15.81
CA SER A 45 18.64 -29.63 14.68
C SER A 45 17.60 -30.24 13.74
N THR A 46 16.53 -30.83 14.28
CA THR A 46 15.47 -31.44 13.48
C THR A 46 14.71 -30.40 12.65
N VAL A 47 14.34 -29.26 13.24
CA VAL A 47 13.68 -28.17 12.51
C VAL A 47 14.63 -27.51 11.51
N LEU A 48 15.89 -27.25 11.89
CA LEU A 48 16.87 -26.67 10.96
C LEU A 48 17.15 -27.60 9.78
N ASN A 49 17.28 -28.90 10.01
CA ASN A 49 17.43 -29.88 8.92
C ASN A 49 16.19 -29.90 8.02
N MET A 50 14.98 -29.91 8.60
CA MET A 50 13.74 -29.86 7.83
C MET A 50 13.64 -28.57 6.99
N VAL A 51 14.03 -27.44 7.55
CA VAL A 51 14.12 -26.16 6.84
C VAL A 51 15.13 -26.25 5.70
N CYS A 52 16.34 -26.76 5.94
CA CYS A 52 17.37 -26.92 4.91
C CYS A 52 16.95 -27.91 3.79
N GLU A 53 16.12 -28.91 4.10
CA GLU A 53 15.63 -29.87 3.10
C GLU A 53 14.41 -29.36 2.31
N LYS A 54 13.52 -28.59 2.93
CA LYS A 54 12.24 -28.17 2.33
C LYS A 54 12.26 -26.77 1.73
N LEU A 55 13.02 -25.85 2.30
CA LEU A 55 13.13 -24.48 1.80
C LEU A 55 14.28 -24.39 0.78
N PRO A 56 14.02 -23.90 -0.44
CA PRO A 56 15.06 -23.73 -1.43
C PRO A 56 16.10 -22.69 -0.99
N SER A 57 17.31 -22.83 -1.51
CA SER A 57 18.38 -21.85 -1.29
C SER A 57 17.96 -20.47 -1.80
N PRO A 58 18.42 -19.36 -1.20
CA PRO A 58 18.19 -18.02 -1.74
C PRO A 58 18.58 -17.84 -3.21
N LYS A 59 19.51 -18.66 -3.71
CA LYS A 59 19.95 -18.69 -5.12
C LYS A 59 18.97 -19.38 -6.07
N GLU A 60 18.06 -20.21 -5.54
CA GLU A 60 17.11 -21.01 -6.33
C GLU A 60 15.73 -20.35 -6.37
N ILE A 61 15.70 -19.01 -6.43
CA ILE A 61 14.43 -18.29 -6.49
C ILE A 61 13.82 -18.47 -7.89
N LEU A 62 12.53 -18.82 -7.93
CA LEU A 62 11.83 -18.99 -9.20
C LEU A 62 11.77 -17.67 -9.98
N PRO A 63 12.05 -17.66 -11.30
CA PRO A 63 12.05 -16.46 -12.11
C PRO A 63 10.69 -15.74 -12.13
N GLU A 64 9.60 -16.50 -12.05
CA GLU A 64 8.25 -15.92 -11.94
C GLU A 64 8.06 -15.08 -10.67
N LYS A 65 8.72 -15.47 -9.57
CA LYS A 65 8.65 -14.73 -8.30
C LYS A 65 9.44 -13.43 -8.39
N VAL A 66 10.60 -13.46 -9.06
CA VAL A 66 11.40 -12.25 -9.36
C VAL A 66 10.60 -11.28 -10.22
N GLU A 67 10.00 -11.76 -11.30
CA GLU A 67 9.18 -10.93 -12.17
C GLU A 67 7.99 -10.31 -11.46
N LYS A 68 7.30 -11.07 -10.59
CA LYS A 68 6.20 -10.54 -9.76
C LYS A 68 6.65 -9.47 -8.77
N LEU A 69 7.92 -9.50 -8.33
CA LEU A 69 8.49 -8.51 -7.43
C LEU A 69 8.96 -7.27 -8.19
N MET A 70 9.75 -7.45 -9.25
CA MET A 70 10.37 -6.37 -10.06
C MET A 70 9.37 -5.63 -10.95
N CYS A 71 8.32 -6.31 -11.43
CA CYS A 71 7.30 -5.71 -12.28
C CYS A 71 5.98 -5.54 -11.54
N SER A 72 5.30 -4.44 -11.83
CA SER A 72 3.86 -4.37 -11.62
C SER A 72 3.18 -5.46 -12.45
N ARG A 73 2.11 -6.08 -11.91
CA ARG A 73 1.38 -7.22 -12.52
C ARG A 73 0.93 -7.00 -13.98
N ILE A 74 0.95 -5.76 -14.45
CA ILE A 74 0.41 -5.34 -15.74
C ILE A 74 1.47 -5.27 -16.84
N ARG A 75 2.71 -4.90 -16.53
CA ARG A 75 3.76 -4.73 -17.55
C ARG A 75 4.61 -5.98 -17.67
N ASP A 76 4.95 -6.33 -18.91
CA ASP A 76 5.94 -7.36 -19.19
C ASP A 76 7.34 -6.90 -18.79
N PHE A 77 8.10 -7.82 -18.19
CA PHE A 77 9.52 -7.58 -17.91
C PHE A 77 10.31 -7.24 -19.18
N ASN A 78 9.93 -7.83 -20.32
CA ASN A 78 10.56 -7.60 -21.62
C ASN A 78 10.26 -6.20 -22.21
N SER A 79 9.28 -5.47 -21.66
CA SER A 79 8.97 -4.10 -22.09
C SER A 79 9.92 -3.06 -21.48
N PHE A 80 10.70 -3.44 -20.46
CA PHE A 80 11.68 -2.55 -19.85
C PHE A 80 12.96 -2.47 -20.69
N PHE A 81 13.70 -1.39 -20.48
CA PHE A 81 14.98 -1.15 -21.15
C PHE A 81 15.96 -2.31 -20.94
N PRO A 82 16.88 -2.55 -21.90
CA PRO A 82 17.86 -3.65 -21.81
C PRO A 82 18.69 -3.61 -20.53
N GLU A 83 18.96 -2.42 -19.97
CA GLU A 83 19.67 -2.26 -18.70
C GLU A 83 18.88 -2.83 -17.52
N THR A 84 17.58 -2.57 -17.46
CA THR A 84 16.69 -3.16 -16.46
C THR A 84 16.59 -4.67 -16.63
N GLN A 85 16.66 -5.17 -17.87
CA GLN A 85 16.59 -6.61 -18.13
C GLN A 85 17.77 -7.38 -17.54
N LYS A 86 18.98 -6.81 -17.62
CA LYS A 86 20.18 -7.37 -17.00
C LYS A 86 20.04 -7.54 -15.48
N LEU A 87 19.35 -6.61 -14.81
CA LEU A 87 19.13 -6.68 -13.36
C LEU A 87 18.35 -7.94 -12.92
N LYS A 88 17.52 -8.54 -13.79
CA LYS A 88 16.84 -9.80 -13.46
C LYS A 88 17.80 -10.97 -13.40
N GLU A 89 18.79 -11.02 -14.29
CA GLU A 89 19.83 -12.05 -14.23
C GLU A 89 20.65 -11.88 -12.96
N ASP A 90 20.97 -10.63 -12.60
CA ASP A 90 21.70 -10.31 -11.37
C ASP A 90 20.90 -10.66 -10.10
N PHE A 91 19.57 -10.52 -10.15
CA PHE A 91 18.67 -10.91 -9.07
C PHE A 91 18.55 -12.43 -8.94
N LEU A 92 18.43 -13.15 -10.06
CA LEU A 92 18.35 -14.61 -10.10
C LEU A 92 19.62 -15.27 -9.60
N ALA A 93 20.78 -14.74 -10.00
CA ALA A 93 22.06 -15.29 -9.60
C ALA A 93 22.35 -15.06 -8.10
N CYS A 94 21.71 -14.07 -7.46
CA CYS A 94 21.86 -13.74 -6.04
C CYS A 94 23.35 -13.73 -5.61
N ASP A 95 24.17 -13.06 -6.43
CA ASP A 95 25.62 -13.05 -6.26
C ASP A 95 26.08 -11.84 -5.45
N SER A 96 27.23 -11.99 -4.79
CA SER A 96 27.83 -10.99 -3.89
C SER A 96 29.10 -10.36 -4.45
N SER A 97 29.36 -10.50 -5.75
CA SER A 97 30.47 -9.85 -6.44
C SER A 97 30.30 -8.33 -6.48
N GLU A 98 31.42 -7.60 -6.41
CA GLU A 98 31.42 -6.12 -6.38
C GLU A 98 31.04 -5.49 -7.73
N ASP A 99 31.13 -6.27 -8.83
CA ASP A 99 30.72 -5.86 -10.17
C ASP A 99 29.18 -5.84 -10.36
N ARG A 100 28.44 -6.52 -9.47
CA ARG A 100 26.97 -6.63 -9.54
C ARG A 100 26.31 -5.43 -8.85
N PRO A 101 25.22 -4.89 -9.42
CA PRO A 101 24.50 -3.78 -8.81
C PRO A 101 23.86 -4.20 -7.48
N ILE A 102 23.88 -3.28 -6.52
CA ILE A 102 23.23 -3.48 -5.23
C ILE A 102 21.73 -3.37 -5.44
N ILE A 103 20.97 -4.34 -4.93
CA ILE A 103 19.51 -4.32 -4.92
C ILE A 103 19.02 -4.75 -3.54
N ILE A 104 18.32 -3.84 -2.86
CA ILE A 104 17.81 -4.04 -1.50
C ILE A 104 16.33 -3.67 -1.47
N PHE A 105 15.53 -4.47 -0.76
CA PHE A 105 14.14 -4.14 -0.52
C PHE A 105 13.90 -3.86 0.97
N ILE A 106 13.38 -2.68 1.27
CA ILE A 106 12.95 -2.29 2.61
C ILE A 106 11.47 -2.66 2.76
N SER A 107 11.20 -3.57 3.68
CA SER A 107 9.83 -4.03 3.95
C SER A 107 9.11 -3.19 5.00
N LYS A 108 9.85 -2.72 6.01
CA LYS A 108 9.30 -2.01 7.17
C LYS A 108 10.40 -1.26 7.89
N MET A 109 10.08 -0.14 8.54
CA MET A 109 10.99 0.48 9.51
C MET A 109 10.51 0.19 10.93
N TYR A 110 11.41 0.12 11.88
CA TYR A 110 11.03 0.01 13.29
C TYR A 110 11.90 0.96 14.11
N ASN A 111 11.31 1.48 15.18
CA ASN A 111 11.97 2.39 16.09
C ASN A 111 12.81 1.60 17.10
N VAL A 112 13.99 2.13 17.38
CA VAL A 112 14.91 1.63 18.40
C VAL A 112 15.36 2.80 19.25
N ASP A 113 15.30 2.61 20.56
CA ASP A 113 15.86 3.58 21.49
C ASP A 113 17.38 3.63 21.34
N LYS A 114 17.95 4.84 21.32
CA LYS A 114 19.40 5.01 21.16
C LYS A 114 20.23 4.28 22.20
N SER A 115 19.67 3.98 23.37
CA SER A 115 20.30 3.19 24.43
C SER A 115 20.60 1.75 24.04
N ILE A 116 19.81 1.17 23.13
CA ILE A 116 19.94 -0.23 22.68
C ILE A 116 20.97 -0.33 21.55
N LEU A 117 21.27 0.78 20.87
CA LEU A 117 22.24 0.79 19.77
C LEU A 117 23.63 0.36 20.27
N PRO A 118 24.32 -0.53 19.53
CA PRO A 118 25.64 -1.03 19.90
C PRO A 118 26.72 0.06 19.93
N GLU A 119 26.49 1.21 19.27
CA GLU A 119 27.37 2.39 19.35
C GLU A 119 27.40 3.01 20.76
N ASN A 120 26.26 2.97 21.46
CA ASN A 120 26.07 3.60 22.76
C ASN A 120 26.19 2.60 23.92
N LYS A 121 26.17 1.29 23.64
CA LYS A 121 26.50 0.30 24.66
C LYS A 121 28.00 0.43 25.02
N PRO A 122 28.35 0.43 26.31
CA PRO A 122 29.76 0.41 26.70
C PRO A 122 30.37 -0.89 26.16
N LYS A 123 31.26 -0.78 25.16
CA LYS A 123 31.96 -1.94 24.61
C LYS A 123 32.69 -2.66 25.74
N VAL A 124 32.45 -3.97 25.87
CA VAL A 124 33.24 -4.82 26.76
C VAL A 124 34.63 -4.90 26.15
N LEU A 125 35.58 -4.16 26.73
CA LEU A 125 36.94 -4.07 26.23
C LEU A 125 37.61 -5.45 26.26
N THR A 126 38.30 -5.80 25.17
CA THR A 126 39.15 -6.99 25.14
C THR A 126 40.31 -6.85 26.14
N ALA A 127 40.86 -7.98 26.60
CA ALA A 127 41.95 -7.98 27.58
C ALA A 127 43.18 -7.18 27.09
N GLU A 128 43.43 -7.17 25.78
CA GLU A 128 44.50 -6.40 25.13
C GLU A 128 44.21 -4.89 25.12
N GLU A 129 42.98 -4.46 24.82
CA GLU A 129 42.59 -3.06 24.90
C GLU A 129 42.60 -2.53 26.34
N MET A 130 42.25 -3.37 27.32
CA MET A 130 42.40 -3.05 28.74
C MET A 130 43.86 -2.91 29.16
N ALA A 131 44.76 -3.73 28.61
CA ALA A 131 46.20 -3.63 28.87
C ALA A 131 46.79 -2.34 28.25
N LEU A 132 46.44 -2.03 27.00
CA LEU A 132 46.88 -0.80 26.32
C LEU A 132 46.34 0.47 27.00
N ARG A 133 45.10 0.44 27.52
CA ARG A 133 44.55 1.54 28.34
C ARG A 133 45.30 1.68 29.67
N ARG A 134 45.69 0.58 30.31
CA ARG A 134 46.52 0.61 31.53
C ARG A 134 47.90 1.17 31.25
N GLU A 135 48.53 0.82 30.12
CA GLU A 135 49.81 1.40 29.71
C GLU A 135 49.70 2.90 29.40
N ARG A 136 48.69 3.34 28.64
CA ARG A 136 48.45 4.77 28.40
C ARG A 136 48.17 5.53 29.69
N ALA A 137 47.39 4.96 30.60
CA ALA A 137 47.14 5.56 31.90
C ALA A 137 48.42 5.66 32.75
N ARG A 138 49.30 4.66 32.67
CA ARG A 138 50.62 4.66 33.31
C ARG A 138 51.53 5.74 32.71
N GLN A 139 51.62 5.84 31.39
CA GLN A 139 52.39 6.89 30.71
C GLN A 139 51.85 8.31 30.99
N LEU A 140 50.53 8.48 31.12
CA LEU A 140 49.93 9.75 31.49
C LEU A 140 50.18 10.10 32.97
N ARG A 141 50.24 9.10 33.85
CA ARG A 141 50.65 9.29 35.25
C ARG A 141 52.13 9.63 35.36
N GLU A 142 53.00 8.94 34.65
CA GLU A 142 54.44 9.23 34.58
C GLU A 142 54.70 10.63 33.99
N LYS A 143 53.93 11.05 32.98
CA LYS A 143 53.97 12.42 32.45
C LYS A 143 53.43 13.47 33.42
N LYS A 144 52.45 13.12 34.28
CA LYS A 144 51.96 14.01 35.35
C LYS A 144 52.94 14.09 36.52
N GLU A 145 53.66 13.01 36.83
CA GLU A 145 54.69 12.99 37.88
C GLU A 145 55.94 13.81 37.50
N ASN A 146 56.30 13.84 36.21
CA ASN A 146 57.44 14.63 35.72
C ASN A 146 57.17 16.15 35.60
N ASN A 147 55.93 16.60 35.75
CA ASN A 147 55.58 18.03 35.77
C ASN A 147 55.10 18.42 37.18
N THR A 148 56.04 18.51 38.12
CA THR A 148 55.81 19.10 39.45
C THR A 148 56.52 20.46 39.55
N VAL A 149 55.78 21.53 39.29
CA VAL A 149 55.94 22.81 39.99
C VAL A 149 54.60 23.07 40.70
N GLU A 150 54.68 23.26 42.01
CA GLU A 150 53.56 23.41 42.94
C GLU A 150 52.70 24.65 42.65
N VAL A 151 51.36 24.53 42.75
CA VAL A 151 50.49 25.22 43.74
C VAL A 151 49.01 24.86 43.52
N ALA A 152 48.33 24.64 44.66
CA ALA A 152 46.89 24.58 44.97
C ALA A 152 46.13 23.26 44.71
N PRO A 153 45.32 22.80 45.70
CA PRO A 153 44.43 21.65 45.53
C PRO A 153 43.30 22.08 44.59
N LEU A 154 43.42 21.69 43.32
CA LEU A 154 42.27 21.67 42.43
C LEU A 154 41.29 20.66 43.00
N GLU A 155 40.11 21.17 43.31
CA GLU A 155 38.88 20.40 43.50
C GLU A 155 38.86 19.22 42.54
N GLU A 156 38.36 18.08 43.00
CA GLU A 156 37.99 17.01 42.12
C GLU A 156 37.02 17.59 41.09
N ASP A 157 37.56 17.96 39.93
CA ASP A 157 36.86 18.01 38.66
C ASP A 157 36.42 16.56 38.38
N LYS A 158 35.39 16.13 39.11
CA LYS A 158 34.17 15.73 38.45
C LYS A 158 33.84 16.88 37.50
N LYS A 159 34.46 16.86 36.32
CA LYS A 159 33.71 17.21 35.13
C LYS A 159 32.59 16.19 35.06
N GLU A 160 31.54 16.47 35.83
CA GLU A 160 30.24 16.64 35.24
C GLU A 160 30.48 17.31 33.88
N ASP A 161 30.64 16.48 32.85
CA ASP A 161 30.09 16.80 31.54
C ASP A 161 28.55 16.80 31.69
N ASP A 162 28.04 17.60 32.62
CA ASP A 162 26.79 18.35 32.50
C ASP A 162 27.18 19.64 31.77
N VAL A 163 27.82 19.50 30.60
CA VAL A 163 27.40 20.34 29.49
C VAL A 163 25.93 20.01 29.38
N GLU A 164 25.07 20.99 29.64
CA GLU A 164 23.66 20.96 29.29
C GLU A 164 23.55 20.37 27.88
N LYS A 165 23.38 19.05 27.81
CA LYS A 165 22.79 18.36 26.68
C LYS A 165 21.37 18.83 26.73
N THR A 166 21.16 20.02 26.17
CA THR A 166 19.89 20.47 25.63
C THR A 166 19.19 19.22 25.11
N SER A 167 18.06 18.94 25.73
CA SER A 167 17.20 17.77 25.65
C SER A 167 16.84 17.35 24.21
N GLU A 168 17.83 16.93 23.43
CA GLU A 168 17.70 16.45 22.05
C GLU A 168 18.14 14.98 21.92
N GLU A 169 18.66 14.37 22.99
CA GLU A 169 19.33 13.08 22.88
C GLU A 169 18.40 11.87 22.82
N ASP A 170 17.15 11.94 23.30
CA ASP A 170 16.21 10.79 23.31
C ASP A 170 15.24 10.74 22.11
N GLN A 171 15.67 11.17 20.93
CA GLN A 171 14.92 10.86 19.71
C GLN A 171 15.16 9.41 19.30
N PRO A 172 14.11 8.57 19.14
CA PRO A 172 14.27 7.19 18.70
C PRO A 172 14.86 7.17 17.29
N VAL A 173 15.77 6.22 17.04
CA VAL A 173 16.37 6.01 15.73
C VAL A 173 15.59 4.92 15.00
N PHE A 174 15.25 5.15 13.74
CA PHE A 174 14.58 4.18 12.92
C PHE A 174 15.58 3.34 12.14
N ILE A 175 15.41 2.03 12.26
CA ILE A 175 16.16 1.04 11.52
C ILE A 175 15.24 0.43 10.47
N ALA A 176 15.67 0.50 9.22
CA ALA A 176 14.98 -0.13 8.11
C ALA A 176 15.25 -1.63 8.11
N PHE A 177 14.21 -2.45 8.22
CA PHE A 177 14.26 -3.90 8.02
C PHE A 177 14.29 -4.19 6.52
N ALA A 178 15.43 -4.72 6.07
CA ALA A 178 15.72 -4.85 4.65
C ALA A 178 16.28 -6.23 4.30
N ARG A 179 16.01 -6.67 3.07
CA ARG A 179 16.62 -7.88 2.49
C ARG A 179 17.46 -7.49 1.28
N ILE A 180 18.69 -7.99 1.23
CA ILE A 180 19.58 -7.82 0.08
C ILE A 180 19.29 -8.94 -0.92
N PHE A 181 19.04 -8.58 -2.18
CA PHE A 181 18.79 -9.54 -3.25
C PHE A 181 19.97 -9.71 -4.19
N SER A 182 20.75 -8.66 -4.41
CA SER A 182 21.95 -8.71 -5.25
C SER A 182 23.00 -7.72 -4.75
N GLY A 183 24.27 -8.07 -4.98
CA GLY A 183 25.42 -7.26 -4.63
C GLY A 183 25.86 -7.40 -3.18
N LYS A 184 26.96 -6.73 -2.87
CA LYS A 184 27.54 -6.60 -1.53
C LYS A 184 27.41 -5.16 -1.07
N VAL A 185 26.89 -4.96 0.13
CA VAL A 185 26.61 -3.63 0.69
C VAL A 185 27.65 -3.32 1.75
N LYS A 186 28.30 -2.16 1.65
CA LYS A 186 29.26 -1.67 2.61
C LYS A 186 28.78 -0.37 3.27
N LYS A 187 29.27 -0.12 4.48
CA LYS A 187 29.08 1.17 5.15
C LYS A 187 29.76 2.28 4.32
N GLY A 188 29.00 3.33 4.00
CA GLY A 188 29.44 4.44 3.14
C GLY A 188 29.05 4.33 1.67
N ASP A 189 28.40 3.24 1.25
CA ASP A 189 27.94 3.10 -0.13
C ASP A 189 26.82 4.10 -0.45
N LYS A 190 26.91 4.71 -1.63
CA LYS A 190 25.87 5.58 -2.18
C LYS A 190 24.85 4.75 -2.94
N VAL A 191 23.59 4.83 -2.51
CA VAL A 191 22.47 4.10 -3.08
C VAL A 191 21.30 5.04 -3.38
N TYR A 192 20.59 4.75 -4.48
CA TYR A 192 19.37 5.43 -4.84
C TYR A 192 18.18 4.77 -4.14
N VAL A 193 17.42 5.55 -3.37
CA VAL A 193 16.15 5.14 -2.78
C VAL A 193 15.05 5.44 -3.79
N LEU A 194 14.43 4.38 -4.27
CA LEU A 194 13.35 4.42 -5.25
C LEU A 194 12.01 4.25 -4.53
N GLY A 195 11.13 5.24 -4.69
CA GLY A 195 9.78 5.21 -4.14
C GLY A 195 8.86 4.22 -4.87
N PRO A 196 7.72 3.84 -4.28
CA PRO A 196 6.83 2.78 -4.81
C PRO A 196 6.19 3.11 -6.17
N LYS A 197 6.19 4.39 -6.58
CA LYS A 197 5.65 4.85 -7.87
C LYS A 197 6.72 5.06 -8.94
N HIS A 198 7.98 4.69 -8.66
CA HIS A 198 9.08 4.90 -9.58
C HIS A 198 8.93 4.02 -10.84
N ASP A 199 8.88 4.68 -12.00
CA ASP A 199 8.86 4.07 -13.32
C ASP A 199 10.20 4.36 -14.03
N PRO A 200 11.09 3.37 -14.25
CA PRO A 200 12.38 3.59 -14.89
C PRO A 200 12.23 4.08 -16.34
N ALA A 201 11.10 3.74 -17.00
CA ALA A 201 10.78 4.16 -18.36
C ALA A 201 10.73 5.70 -18.51
N LYS A 202 10.17 6.40 -17.51
CA LYS A 202 10.00 7.86 -17.54
C LYS A 202 11.30 8.59 -17.23
N VAL A 203 12.15 8.00 -16.40
CA VAL A 203 13.38 8.61 -15.89
C VAL A 203 14.51 8.46 -16.90
N LEU A 204 14.69 7.25 -17.46
CA LEU A 204 15.69 6.98 -18.49
C LEU A 204 15.41 7.73 -19.80
N SER A 205 14.14 8.05 -20.10
CA SER A 205 13.79 8.84 -21.29
C SER A 205 14.13 10.34 -21.20
N LYS A 206 14.49 10.84 -20.01
CA LYS A 206 14.67 12.26 -19.74
C LYS A 206 16.09 12.65 -19.31
N ASP A 207 17.08 11.74 -19.37
CA ASP A 207 18.46 11.95 -18.87
C ASP A 207 18.48 12.68 -17.52
N PHE A 208 17.72 12.17 -16.56
CA PHE A 208 17.49 12.83 -15.28
C PHE A 208 18.73 12.74 -14.38
N GLN A 209 19.35 13.88 -14.06
CA GLN A 209 20.39 13.97 -13.03
C GLN A 209 19.76 14.12 -11.65
N VAL A 210 20.02 13.16 -10.77
CA VAL A 210 19.50 13.18 -9.39
C VAL A 210 20.40 14.06 -8.53
N ASP A 211 19.85 15.15 -7.99
CA ASP A 211 20.55 15.98 -7.02
C ASP A 211 20.76 15.22 -5.70
N PRO A 212 22.00 15.14 -5.17
CA PRO A 212 22.32 14.38 -3.96
C PRO A 212 21.76 14.98 -2.66
N ASN A 213 21.29 16.24 -2.68
CA ASN A 213 20.83 16.97 -1.49
C ASN A 213 19.30 17.03 -1.33
N LYS A 214 18.51 16.53 -2.30
CA LYS A 214 17.06 16.58 -2.21
C LYS A 214 16.53 15.55 -1.21
N LYS A 215 15.76 16.02 -0.22
CA LYS A 215 15.01 15.16 0.72
C LYS A 215 13.61 14.89 0.18
N LEU A 216 12.91 13.92 0.78
CA LEU A 216 11.54 13.56 0.38
C LEU A 216 10.53 14.71 0.50
N LYS A 217 10.85 15.76 1.25
CA LYS A 217 10.03 16.98 1.40
C LYS A 217 10.16 17.96 0.24
N ASP A 218 11.26 17.89 -0.53
CA ASP A 218 11.61 18.84 -1.59
C ASP A 218 11.40 18.25 -3.00
N LEU A 219 10.95 16.99 -3.09
CA LEU A 219 10.62 16.32 -4.35
C LEU A 219 9.30 16.85 -4.92
N GLN A 220 9.29 17.13 -6.22
CA GLN A 220 8.05 17.39 -6.95
C GLN A 220 7.23 16.09 -7.07
N SER A 221 5.91 16.20 -7.29
CA SER A 221 4.98 15.04 -7.35
C SER A 221 5.37 13.96 -8.37
N ASP A 222 6.20 14.30 -9.36
CA ASP A 222 6.69 13.39 -10.42
C ASP A 222 8.08 12.81 -10.15
N GLU A 223 8.81 13.31 -9.14
CA GLU A 223 10.15 12.84 -8.75
C GLU A 223 10.02 11.82 -7.61
N HIS A 224 10.53 10.61 -7.80
CA HIS A 224 10.41 9.50 -6.84
C HIS A 224 11.76 8.86 -6.46
N ILE A 225 12.86 9.55 -6.74
CA ILE A 225 14.22 9.06 -6.50
C ILE A 225 14.93 10.01 -5.56
N THR A 226 15.60 9.47 -4.54
CA THR A 226 16.57 10.21 -3.73
C THR A 226 17.88 9.46 -3.67
N CYS A 227 18.99 10.19 -3.51
CA CYS A 227 20.31 9.58 -3.30
C CYS A 227 20.66 9.64 -1.82
N THR A 228 21.11 8.52 -1.26
CA THR A 228 21.47 8.41 0.16
C THR A 228 22.74 7.61 0.35
N GLU A 229 23.48 7.91 1.41
CA GLU A 229 24.63 7.14 1.85
C GLU A 229 24.23 6.22 3.02
N ILE A 230 24.69 4.97 2.98
CA ILE A 230 24.44 3.99 4.04
C ILE A 230 25.34 4.29 5.24
N LYS A 231 24.75 4.87 6.30
CA LYS A 231 25.50 5.29 7.51
C LYS A 231 25.89 4.12 8.41
N SER A 232 24.99 3.17 8.62
CA SER A 232 25.20 2.04 9.53
C SER A 232 24.40 0.82 9.08
N LEU A 233 25.02 -0.35 9.23
CA LEU A 233 24.44 -1.66 8.94
C LEU A 233 24.41 -2.49 10.22
N TYR A 234 23.30 -3.19 10.43
CA TYR A 234 23.05 -4.00 11.61
C TYR A 234 22.56 -5.39 11.22
N ILE A 235 22.99 -6.42 11.95
CA ILE A 235 22.28 -7.69 12.01
C ILE A 235 21.32 -7.68 13.19
N LEU A 236 20.11 -8.20 12.95
CA LEU A 236 18.99 -8.13 13.87
C LEU A 236 18.88 -9.42 14.68
N MET A 237 19.34 -9.41 15.93
CA MET A 237 19.29 -10.55 16.87
C MET A 237 18.11 -10.44 17.84
N GLY A 238 16.99 -9.91 17.37
CA GLY A 238 15.78 -9.69 18.17
C GLY A 238 15.88 -8.44 19.05
N ARG A 239 16.38 -8.57 20.28
CA ARG A 239 16.57 -7.42 21.19
C ARG A 239 17.91 -6.72 21.00
N GLU A 240 18.88 -7.44 20.46
CA GLU A 240 20.23 -6.93 20.26
C GLU A 240 20.48 -6.65 18.78
N LEU A 241 21.29 -5.63 18.54
CA LEU A 241 21.73 -5.20 17.22
C LEU A 241 23.24 -5.34 17.18
N GLU A 242 23.74 -6.08 16.20
CA GLU A 242 25.18 -6.21 15.96
C GLU A 242 25.55 -5.33 14.78
N MET A 243 26.51 -4.43 14.97
CA MET A 243 27.03 -3.60 13.87
C MET A 243 27.95 -4.42 12.97
N ILE A 244 27.79 -4.23 11.67
CA ILE A 244 28.61 -4.90 10.65
C ILE A 244 29.05 -3.89 9.60
N ASP A 245 30.25 -4.08 9.04
CA ASP A 245 30.79 -3.19 8.01
C ASP A 245 30.31 -3.58 6.60
N GLU A 246 30.09 -4.87 6.34
CA GLU A 246 29.70 -5.40 5.04
C GLU A 246 28.62 -6.50 5.14
N ALA A 247 27.65 -6.50 4.22
CA ALA A 247 26.60 -7.52 4.13
C ALA A 247 26.46 -8.06 2.70
N ILE A 248 26.11 -9.35 2.60
CA ILE A 248 26.02 -10.10 1.32
C ILE A 248 24.57 -10.34 0.88
N ALA A 249 24.41 -10.67 -0.41
CA ALA A 249 23.11 -11.01 -0.98
C ALA A 249 22.48 -12.23 -0.28
N GLY A 250 21.16 -12.17 -0.09
CA GLY A 250 20.38 -13.19 0.62
C GLY A 250 20.15 -12.89 2.11
N ASN A 251 20.98 -12.04 2.72
CA ASN A 251 20.87 -11.72 4.14
C ASN A 251 19.78 -10.68 4.42
N ILE A 252 19.25 -10.75 5.65
CA ILE A 252 18.35 -9.76 6.23
C ILE A 252 19.19 -8.84 7.12
N ILE A 253 19.06 -7.54 6.91
CA ILE A 253 19.84 -6.52 7.60
C ILE A 253 18.95 -5.37 8.08
N GLY A 254 19.43 -4.68 9.10
CA GLY A 254 18.95 -3.37 9.53
C GLY A 254 19.80 -2.27 8.90
N ILE A 255 19.18 -1.29 8.26
CA ILE A 255 19.89 -0.11 7.73
C ILE A 255 19.48 1.12 8.55
N GLY A 256 20.46 1.82 9.13
CA GLY A 256 20.24 3.05 9.87
C GLY A 256 20.26 4.30 8.98
N GLY A 257 19.49 5.32 9.36
CA GLY A 257 19.61 6.67 8.78
C GLY A 257 18.79 6.93 7.51
N LEU A 258 17.80 6.10 7.20
CA LEU A 258 16.95 6.21 6.01
C LEU A 258 15.56 6.85 6.25
N GLU A 259 15.35 7.45 7.42
CA GLU A 259 14.04 7.93 7.89
C GLU A 259 13.43 9.03 7.00
N ASP A 260 14.28 9.93 6.49
CA ASP A 260 13.87 11.06 5.65
C ASP A 260 13.56 10.66 4.20
N HIS A 261 13.89 9.43 3.79
CA HIS A 261 13.88 8.98 2.39
C HIS A 261 12.86 7.87 2.10
N VAL A 262 12.39 7.17 3.12
CA VAL A 262 11.48 6.03 2.99
C VAL A 262 10.10 6.40 3.52
N LEU A 263 9.04 6.10 2.77
CA LEU A 263 7.66 6.36 3.20
C LEU A 263 7.03 5.19 3.95
N ARG A 264 7.10 3.99 3.37
CA ARG A 264 6.51 2.74 3.91
C ARG A 264 7.34 1.56 3.46
N THR A 265 7.48 1.44 2.15
CA THR A 265 8.37 0.50 1.47
C THR A 265 9.22 1.29 0.47
N ALA A 266 10.43 0.82 0.23
CA ALA A 266 11.30 1.40 -0.78
C ALA A 266 12.27 0.33 -1.30
N THR A 267 12.68 0.49 -2.55
CA THR A 267 13.75 -0.29 -3.14
C THR A 267 15.00 0.55 -3.22
N LEU A 268 16.11 0.06 -2.68
CA LEU A 268 17.41 0.69 -2.85
C LEU A 268 18.13 0.02 -4.00
N SER A 269 18.73 0.82 -4.88
CA SER A 269 19.63 0.30 -5.90
C SER A 269 20.82 1.19 -6.16
N SER A 270 21.94 0.60 -6.59
CA SER A 270 23.06 1.37 -7.13
C SER A 270 22.77 1.96 -8.52
N THR A 271 21.76 1.44 -9.23
CA THR A 271 21.36 1.93 -10.57
C THR A 271 19.96 2.54 -10.56
N ILE A 272 19.77 3.59 -11.35
CA ILE A 272 18.46 4.26 -11.52
C ILE A 272 17.53 3.42 -12.40
N ALA A 273 18.08 2.53 -13.21
CA ALA A 273 17.34 1.64 -14.12
C ALA A 273 16.51 0.56 -13.39
N CYS A 274 16.66 0.41 -12.08
CA CYS A 274 15.91 -0.56 -11.29
C CYS A 274 14.45 -0.11 -11.11
N PRO A 275 13.45 -0.96 -11.39
CA PRO A 275 12.06 -0.66 -11.11
C PRO A 275 11.78 -0.76 -9.62
N ALA A 276 10.80 0.01 -9.13
CA ALA A 276 10.31 -0.17 -7.77
C ALA A 276 9.63 -1.52 -7.62
N PHE A 277 9.87 -2.19 -6.49
CA PHE A 277 9.24 -3.47 -6.23
C PHE A 277 7.75 -3.26 -5.94
N SER A 278 6.95 -4.21 -6.40
CA SER A 278 5.51 -4.23 -6.15
C SER A 278 5.22 -4.17 -4.65
N GLU A 279 4.30 -3.28 -4.27
CA GLU A 279 3.87 -3.16 -2.87
C GLU A 279 3.28 -4.48 -2.36
N MET A 280 3.55 -4.80 -1.09
CA MET A 280 2.98 -5.98 -0.46
C MET A 280 1.47 -5.78 -0.30
N GLN A 281 0.67 -6.65 -0.93
CA GLN A 281 -0.77 -6.66 -0.74
C GLN A 281 -1.08 -7.26 0.63
N TYR A 282 -1.65 -6.44 1.53
CA TYR A 282 -2.16 -6.91 2.80
C TYR A 282 -3.43 -7.72 2.58
N SER A 283 -3.56 -8.83 3.30
CA SER A 283 -4.79 -9.63 3.29
C SER A 283 -5.99 -8.88 3.90
N VAL A 284 -5.73 -7.83 4.67
CA VAL A 284 -6.76 -7.01 5.34
C VAL A 284 -6.62 -5.56 4.88
N VAL A 285 -7.70 -5.02 4.32
CA VAL A 285 -7.81 -3.60 4.01
C VAL A 285 -8.13 -2.85 5.30
N PRO A 286 -7.42 -1.77 5.65
CA PRO A 286 -7.76 -0.97 6.83
C PRO A 286 -9.08 -0.22 6.61
N ILE A 287 -10.04 -0.38 7.53
CA ILE A 287 -11.41 0.16 7.39
C ILE A 287 -11.72 1.21 8.47
N LEU A 288 -11.20 1.05 9.69
CA LEU A 288 -11.57 1.88 10.82
C LEU A 288 -10.91 3.26 10.73
N ARG A 289 -11.69 4.34 10.70
CA ARG A 289 -11.23 5.73 10.62
C ARG A 289 -11.39 6.44 11.96
N VAL A 290 -10.38 7.21 12.35
CA VAL A 290 -10.41 8.07 13.55
C VAL A 290 -9.76 9.40 13.23
N ALA A 291 -10.44 10.50 13.56
CA ALA A 291 -9.86 11.84 13.51
C ALA A 291 -8.98 12.07 14.75
N LEU A 292 -7.80 12.64 14.53
CA LEU A 292 -6.80 12.90 15.56
C LEU A 292 -6.51 14.39 15.66
N GLU A 293 -6.61 14.90 16.88
CA GLU A 293 -6.27 16.27 17.21
C GLU A 293 -5.30 16.34 18.39
N PRO A 294 -4.28 17.19 18.35
CA PRO A 294 -3.44 17.42 19.50
C PRO A 294 -4.24 18.23 20.54
N THR A 295 -4.03 17.93 21.84
CA THR A 295 -4.66 18.72 22.92
C THR A 295 -4.29 20.20 22.84
N TYR A 296 -3.07 20.48 22.37
CA TYR A 296 -2.54 21.83 22.17
C TYR A 296 -2.26 22.08 20.68
N PRO A 297 -2.88 23.09 20.04
CA PRO A 297 -2.68 23.39 18.62
C PRO A 297 -1.22 23.67 18.23
N SER A 298 -0.42 24.24 19.15
CA SER A 298 1.00 24.51 18.92
C SER A 298 1.83 23.24 18.64
N GLN A 299 1.35 22.06 19.04
CA GLN A 299 2.03 20.77 18.90
C GLN A 299 1.62 20.02 17.62
N LEU A 300 0.80 20.61 16.75
CA LEU A 300 0.39 20.01 15.48
C LEU A 300 1.58 19.56 14.60
N PRO A 301 2.70 20.30 14.49
CA PRO A 301 3.86 19.83 13.72
C PRO A 301 4.48 18.53 14.29
N GLN A 302 4.44 18.36 15.61
CA GLN A 302 4.92 17.15 16.28
C GLN A 302 3.98 15.97 16.02
N LEU A 303 2.66 16.20 16.02
CA LEU A 303 1.68 15.20 15.62
C LEU A 303 1.91 14.74 14.17
N VAL A 304 2.08 15.69 13.23
CA VAL A 304 2.35 15.38 11.83
C VAL A 304 3.66 14.59 11.66
N LYS A 305 4.72 14.95 12.41
CA LYS A 305 5.97 14.18 12.42
C LYS A 305 5.74 12.77 12.96
N GLY A 306 5.04 12.64 14.09
CA GLY A 306 4.72 11.34 14.70
C GLY A 306 3.86 10.45 13.82
N LEU A 307 2.87 11.02 13.11
CA LEU A 307 2.02 10.29 12.17
C LEU A 307 2.81 9.78 10.96
N LYS A 308 3.77 10.56 10.45
CA LYS A 308 4.67 10.11 9.37
C LYS A 308 5.53 8.93 9.83
N LEU A 309 6.07 9.00 11.04
CA LEU A 309 6.85 7.92 11.63
C LEU A 309 6.01 6.67 11.87
N LEU A 310 4.76 6.83 12.35
CA LEU A 310 3.83 5.71 12.51
C LEU A 310 3.52 5.03 11.16
N ASN A 311 3.35 5.79 10.09
CA ASN A 311 3.10 5.24 8.75
C ASN A 311 4.33 4.49 8.16
N GLN A 312 5.55 4.84 8.59
CA GLN A 312 6.77 4.08 8.26
C GLN A 312 6.89 2.82 9.12
N ALA A 313 6.46 2.90 10.39
CA ALA A 313 6.57 1.86 11.39
C ALA A 313 5.41 0.85 11.38
N ASP A 314 4.29 1.14 10.75
CA ASP A 314 3.19 0.21 10.56
C ASP A 314 2.67 0.29 9.14
N SER A 315 2.69 -0.85 8.48
CA SER A 315 2.37 -0.94 7.07
C SER A 315 0.87 -0.96 6.77
N CYS A 316 0.04 -1.29 7.77
CA CYS A 316 -1.42 -1.30 7.64
C CYS A 316 -2.04 0.06 7.96
N VAL A 317 -1.30 0.96 8.61
CA VAL A 317 -1.76 2.31 8.93
C VAL A 317 -1.75 3.18 7.70
N GLN A 318 -2.79 4.02 7.54
CA GLN A 318 -2.79 5.09 6.54
C GLN A 318 -3.16 6.40 7.22
N VAL A 319 -2.44 7.46 6.88
CA VAL A 319 -2.72 8.82 7.36
C VAL A 319 -3.27 9.62 6.19
N LEU A 320 -4.50 10.10 6.35
CA LEU A 320 -5.20 10.92 5.37
C LEU A 320 -5.41 12.31 5.95
N LEU A 321 -5.29 13.34 5.11
CA LEU A 321 -5.73 14.69 5.41
C LEU A 321 -7.08 14.88 4.71
N GLN A 322 -8.13 15.15 5.49
CA GLN A 322 -9.44 15.49 4.92
C GLN A 322 -9.46 16.94 4.43
N GLU A 323 -10.43 17.27 3.58
CA GLU A 323 -10.63 18.65 3.08
C GLU A 323 -10.96 19.64 4.21
N THR A 324 -11.53 19.14 5.31
CA THR A 324 -11.77 19.89 6.56
C THR A 324 -10.48 20.31 7.28
N GLY A 325 -9.34 19.73 6.90
CA GLY A 325 -8.05 19.93 7.58
C GLY A 325 -7.79 18.94 8.72
N GLU A 326 -8.71 18.01 8.98
CA GLU A 326 -8.55 16.99 10.02
C GLU A 326 -7.58 15.87 9.59
N HIS A 327 -6.75 15.42 10.53
CA HIS A 327 -5.87 14.28 10.33
C HIS A 327 -6.59 12.98 10.70
N VAL A 328 -6.87 12.15 9.70
CA VAL A 328 -7.57 10.87 9.89
C VAL A 328 -6.61 9.71 9.80
N LEU A 329 -6.61 8.89 10.84
CA LEU A 329 -5.91 7.62 10.93
C LEU A 329 -6.82 6.49 10.48
N VAL A 330 -6.38 5.69 9.51
CA VAL A 330 -7.07 4.49 9.05
C VAL A 330 -6.33 3.25 9.57
N THR A 331 -7.04 2.35 10.24
CA THR A 331 -6.49 1.14 10.87
C THR A 331 -7.32 -0.10 10.55
N ALA A 332 -6.77 -1.29 10.78
CA ALA A 332 -7.43 -2.54 10.46
C ALA A 332 -8.58 -2.90 11.44
N GLY A 333 -8.50 -2.44 12.69
CA GLY A 333 -9.51 -2.74 13.70
C GLY A 333 -9.23 -2.04 15.04
N LYS A 334 -10.12 -2.26 16.02
CA LYS A 334 -10.11 -1.54 17.29
C LYS A 334 -8.83 -1.74 18.12
N ILE A 335 -8.39 -3.00 18.28
CA ILE A 335 -7.17 -3.31 19.05
C ILE A 335 -5.93 -2.70 18.38
N HIS A 336 -5.92 -2.71 17.04
CA HIS A 336 -4.85 -2.10 16.26
C HIS A 336 -4.82 -0.59 16.47
N LEU A 337 -5.98 0.06 16.42
CA LEU A 337 -6.13 1.49 16.71
C LEU A 337 -5.64 1.87 18.11
N GLU A 338 -6.06 1.13 19.15
CA GLU A 338 -5.65 1.39 20.54
C GLU A 338 -4.12 1.38 20.68
N ARG A 339 -3.48 0.36 20.09
CA ARG A 339 -2.02 0.27 20.05
C ARG A 339 -1.38 1.43 19.29
N CYS A 340 -1.90 1.78 18.11
CA CYS A 340 -1.38 2.92 17.34
C CYS A 340 -1.48 4.25 18.11
N LEU A 341 -2.57 4.45 18.86
CA LEU A 341 -2.75 5.63 19.70
C LEU A 341 -1.76 5.66 20.87
N GLU A 342 -1.52 4.52 21.53
CA GLU A 342 -0.51 4.40 22.57
C GLU A 342 0.91 4.64 22.03
N ASP A 343 1.24 4.07 20.88
CA ASP A 343 2.55 4.25 20.25
C ASP A 343 2.78 5.71 19.82
N LEU A 344 1.74 6.39 19.30
CA LEU A 344 1.77 7.82 19.00
C LEU A 344 2.02 8.68 20.26
N LYS A 345 1.31 8.38 21.36
CA LYS A 345 1.42 9.12 22.62
C LYS A 345 2.74 8.88 23.34
N ASN A 346 3.25 7.65 23.34
CA ASN A 346 4.40 7.26 24.16
C ASN A 346 5.73 7.30 23.39
N GLN A 347 5.75 6.88 22.12
CA GLN A 347 6.99 6.62 21.39
C GLN A 347 7.28 7.65 20.29
N TYR A 348 6.28 7.98 19.46
CA TYR A 348 6.53 8.77 18.25
C TYR A 348 6.38 10.28 18.46
N ALA A 349 5.18 10.74 18.82
CA ALA A 349 4.90 12.17 18.96
C ALA A 349 5.20 12.68 20.37
N LYS A 350 5.09 11.82 21.40
CA LYS A 350 5.31 12.18 22.82
C LYS A 350 4.42 13.35 23.29
N ILE A 351 3.19 13.43 22.77
CA ILE A 351 2.21 14.47 23.08
C ILE A 351 0.86 13.85 23.49
N PRO A 352 0.05 14.58 24.29
CA PRO A 352 -1.32 14.18 24.57
C PRO A 352 -2.21 14.43 23.34
N ILE A 353 -2.80 13.34 22.83
CA ILE A 353 -3.67 13.33 21.64
C ILE A 353 -5.11 13.02 22.06
N THR A 354 -6.04 13.79 21.51
CA THR A 354 -7.48 13.54 21.58
C THR A 354 -7.90 12.85 20.28
N ALA A 355 -8.61 11.73 20.41
CA ALA A 355 -9.08 10.93 19.29
C ALA A 355 -10.61 10.95 19.27
N SER A 356 -11.20 11.07 18.07
CA SER A 356 -12.64 10.90 17.90
C SER A 356 -13.07 9.45 18.13
N GLU A 357 -14.38 9.23 18.23
CA GLU A 357 -14.91 7.88 18.19
C GLU A 357 -14.55 7.19 16.86
N PRO A 358 -14.27 5.87 16.88
CA PRO A 358 -13.91 5.14 15.68
C PRO A 358 -15.12 4.92 14.79
N ILE A 359 -15.03 5.38 13.55
CA ILE A 359 -16.11 5.33 12.57
C ILE A 359 -15.69 4.41 11.43
N VAL A 360 -16.62 3.60 10.94
CA VAL A 360 -16.46 2.81 9.73
C VAL A 360 -17.10 3.57 8.57
N PRO A 361 -16.39 3.86 7.47
CA PRO A 361 -16.97 4.52 6.33
C PRO A 361 -18.00 3.60 5.66
N PHE A 362 -19.23 4.06 5.55
CA PHE A 362 -20.27 3.39 4.80
C PHE A 362 -20.01 3.54 3.30
N ARG A 363 -20.59 2.64 2.50
CA ARG A 363 -20.69 2.81 1.05
C ARG A 363 -22.14 3.00 0.68
N GLU A 364 -22.39 3.67 -0.43
CA GLU A 364 -23.75 3.91 -0.92
C GLU A 364 -24.07 2.97 -2.08
N THR A 365 -25.23 2.33 -2.03
CA THR A 365 -25.65 1.39 -3.09
C THR A 365 -27.13 1.58 -3.44
N ILE A 366 -27.48 1.10 -4.62
CA ILE A 366 -28.85 1.04 -5.11
C ILE A 366 -29.31 -0.41 -4.99
N VAL A 367 -30.57 -0.62 -4.62
CA VAL A 367 -31.17 -1.95 -4.62
C VAL A 367 -32.43 -1.91 -5.47
N GLU A 368 -32.73 -2.98 -6.19
CA GLU A 368 -34.03 -3.12 -6.83
C GLU A 368 -35.13 -3.06 -5.77
N PRO A 369 -36.26 -2.40 -6.04
CA PRO A 369 -37.37 -2.42 -5.10
C PRO A 369 -37.78 -3.88 -4.84
N PRO A 370 -37.96 -4.30 -3.57
CA PRO A 370 -38.39 -5.65 -3.26
C PRO A 370 -39.72 -5.92 -3.97
N LYS A 371 -39.83 -7.06 -4.67
CA LYS A 371 -40.98 -7.32 -5.54
C LYS A 371 -42.30 -7.41 -4.78
N ILE A 372 -42.36 -7.87 -3.53
CA ILE A 372 -43.52 -7.82 -2.63
C ILE A 372 -43.04 -8.00 -1.17
N ASP A 373 -43.62 -7.27 -0.20
CA ASP A 373 -43.51 -7.56 1.24
C ASP A 373 -44.24 -8.88 1.56
N MET A 374 -43.57 -9.88 2.14
CA MET A 374 -44.10 -11.23 2.48
C MET A 374 -45.28 -11.26 3.49
N ALA A 375 -45.95 -10.13 3.74
CA ALA A 375 -47.14 -10.03 4.59
C ALA A 375 -48.45 -9.76 3.82
N ASN A 376 -48.40 -9.34 2.55
CA ASN A 376 -49.58 -8.82 1.84
C ASN A 376 -50.05 -9.66 0.64
N GLU A 377 -49.55 -10.89 0.46
CA GLU A 377 -49.92 -11.74 -0.68
C GLU A 377 -51.41 -12.14 -0.73
N GLU A 378 -52.14 -12.08 0.39
CA GLU A 378 -53.55 -12.54 0.41
C GLU A 378 -54.60 -11.47 0.02
N ILE A 379 -54.25 -10.17 -0.06
CA ILE A 379 -55.26 -9.11 -0.30
C ILE A 379 -55.35 -8.69 -1.78
N ASP A 380 -54.29 -8.88 -2.57
CA ASP A 380 -54.26 -8.41 -3.97
C ASP A 380 -54.76 -9.44 -5.00
N ALA A 381 -55.05 -10.69 -4.60
CA ALA A 381 -55.62 -11.69 -5.50
C ALA A 381 -57.07 -11.39 -5.96
N GLN A 382 -57.73 -10.38 -5.38
CA GLN A 382 -59.13 -10.02 -5.70
C GLN A 382 -59.29 -8.69 -6.45
N ASN A 383 -58.23 -7.91 -6.67
CA ASN A 383 -58.33 -6.56 -7.28
C ASN A 383 -57.58 -6.42 -8.62
N VAL A 384 -57.49 -7.50 -9.41
CA VAL A 384 -56.68 -7.56 -10.64
C VAL A 384 -57.33 -6.89 -11.87
N ILE A 385 -58.46 -6.18 -11.76
CA ILE A 385 -59.16 -5.67 -12.96
C ILE A 385 -59.00 -4.16 -13.24
N ASP A 386 -58.62 -3.28 -12.30
CA ASP A 386 -58.75 -1.83 -12.56
C ASP A 386 -57.52 -0.94 -12.22
N LYS A 387 -56.29 -1.35 -12.56
CA LYS A 387 -55.13 -0.42 -12.58
C LYS A 387 -54.15 -0.67 -13.72
N THR A 388 -54.61 -0.50 -14.95
CA THR A 388 -53.74 -0.23 -16.11
C THR A 388 -53.51 1.27 -16.25
N THR A 389 -52.55 1.83 -15.50
CA THR A 389 -51.87 3.10 -15.80
C THR A 389 -50.63 3.28 -14.90
N ASP A 390 -49.43 3.27 -15.52
CA ASP A 390 -48.17 3.90 -15.10
C ASP A 390 -47.51 3.54 -13.75
N LYS A 391 -47.13 2.28 -13.53
CA LYS A 391 -46.09 1.94 -12.55
C LYS A 391 -45.18 0.86 -13.14
N ASP A 392 -43.87 1.01 -12.95
CA ASP A 392 -42.75 0.15 -13.42
C ASP A 392 -42.07 0.56 -14.74
N VAL A 393 -41.70 1.84 -14.87
CA VAL A 393 -40.58 2.21 -15.74
C VAL A 393 -39.48 2.75 -14.83
N ASP A 394 -38.31 2.09 -14.82
CA ASP A 394 -37.12 2.61 -14.16
C ASP A 394 -36.96 4.11 -14.49
N PRO A 395 -36.83 5.00 -13.50
CA PRO A 395 -36.80 6.43 -13.75
C PRO A 395 -35.55 6.83 -14.55
N VAL A 396 -35.73 7.13 -15.84
CA VAL A 396 -34.70 7.73 -16.70
C VAL A 396 -34.69 9.23 -16.48
N ILE A 397 -33.55 9.78 -16.08
CA ILE A 397 -33.45 11.21 -15.77
C ILE A 397 -32.82 11.95 -16.95
N THR A 398 -33.52 12.99 -17.40
CA THR A 398 -33.01 13.92 -18.40
C THR A 398 -32.51 15.18 -17.71
N VAL A 399 -31.24 15.54 -17.95
CA VAL A 399 -30.63 16.79 -17.48
C VAL A 399 -30.11 17.59 -18.67
N TYR A 400 -30.22 18.92 -18.57
CA TYR A 400 -29.70 19.87 -19.55
C TYR A 400 -28.54 20.64 -18.93
N THR A 401 -27.58 21.04 -19.75
CA THR A 401 -26.57 22.04 -19.35
C THR A 401 -27.22 23.40 -19.10
N ASN A 402 -26.54 24.25 -18.32
CA ASN A 402 -27.05 25.60 -18.01
C ASN A 402 -27.29 26.44 -19.28
N ASN A 403 -26.47 26.24 -20.30
CA ASN A 403 -26.63 26.85 -21.62
C ASN A 403 -27.58 26.08 -22.57
N LYS A 404 -28.20 24.98 -22.11
CA LYS A 404 -29.07 24.07 -22.88
C LYS A 404 -28.44 23.50 -24.17
N GLN A 405 -27.12 23.60 -24.34
CA GLN A 405 -26.40 23.07 -25.50
C GLN A 405 -26.17 21.55 -25.44
N SER A 406 -26.29 20.92 -24.26
CA SER A 406 -26.20 19.47 -24.15
C SER A 406 -27.36 18.89 -23.35
N ARG A 407 -27.92 17.80 -23.86
CA ARG A 407 -28.93 16.98 -23.20
C ARG A 407 -28.34 15.63 -22.88
N ILE A 408 -28.52 15.18 -21.65
CA ILE A 408 -27.97 13.92 -21.15
C ILE A 408 -29.09 13.13 -20.47
N LYS A 409 -29.28 11.87 -20.88
CA LYS A 409 -30.18 10.92 -20.22
C LYS A 409 -29.40 9.79 -19.57
N ILE A 410 -29.58 9.64 -18.25
CA ILE A 410 -28.88 8.63 -17.45
C ILE A 410 -29.88 7.83 -16.62
N ARG A 411 -29.66 6.52 -16.55
CA ARG A 411 -30.33 5.58 -15.66
C ARG A 411 -29.30 4.95 -14.72
N ALA A 412 -29.64 4.76 -13.45
CA ALA A 412 -28.81 4.02 -12.50
C ALA A 412 -29.40 2.62 -12.26
N LYS A 413 -28.55 1.59 -12.28
CA LYS A 413 -28.90 0.18 -12.04
C LYS A 413 -27.96 -0.46 -11.00
N PRO A 414 -28.44 -1.39 -10.17
CA PRO A 414 -27.58 -2.15 -9.26
C PRO A 414 -26.74 -3.18 -10.02
N ILE A 415 -25.46 -3.30 -9.66
CA ILE A 415 -24.54 -4.28 -10.23
C ILE A 415 -24.56 -5.56 -9.36
N PRO A 416 -24.63 -6.74 -9.99
CA PRO A 416 -24.48 -8.02 -9.30
C PRO A 416 -23.14 -8.20 -8.58
N ASN A 417 -23.17 -8.83 -7.41
CA ASN A 417 -22.00 -9.00 -6.53
C ASN A 417 -20.80 -9.71 -7.18
N GLU A 418 -21.06 -10.60 -8.15
CA GLU A 418 -20.00 -11.31 -8.88
C GLU A 418 -19.17 -10.35 -9.74
N ILE A 419 -19.82 -9.38 -10.38
CA ILE A 419 -19.17 -8.37 -11.21
C ILE A 419 -18.39 -7.39 -10.32
N THR A 420 -18.98 -6.94 -9.20
CA THR A 420 -18.27 -6.05 -8.27
C THR A 420 -17.02 -6.72 -7.69
N ALA A 421 -17.09 -8.00 -7.32
CA ALA A 421 -15.93 -8.75 -6.83
C ALA A 421 -14.82 -8.88 -7.89
N LEU A 422 -15.19 -9.08 -9.16
CA LEU A 422 -14.24 -9.13 -10.26
C LEU A 422 -13.57 -7.76 -10.47
N LEU A 423 -14.34 -6.66 -10.43
CA LEU A 423 -13.82 -5.29 -10.54
C LEU A 423 -12.84 -4.94 -9.41
N ASP A 424 -13.14 -5.35 -8.17
CA ASP A 424 -12.24 -5.13 -7.03
C ASP A 424 -10.94 -5.94 -7.15
N ARG A 425 -11.01 -7.18 -7.65
CA ARG A 425 -9.83 -8.02 -7.89
C ARG A 425 -8.91 -7.46 -8.98
N SER A 426 -9.47 -6.74 -9.95
CA SER A 426 -8.77 -6.26 -11.16
C SER A 426 -8.47 -4.75 -11.15
N THR A 427 -8.55 -4.10 -9.98
CA THR A 427 -8.30 -2.66 -9.81
C THR A 427 -6.99 -2.17 -10.44
N ASP A 428 -5.89 -2.91 -10.27
CA ASP A 428 -4.58 -2.53 -10.81
C ASP A 428 -4.56 -2.51 -12.35
N LEU A 429 -5.22 -3.48 -12.99
CA LEU A 429 -5.36 -3.57 -14.44
C LEU A 429 -6.18 -2.40 -15.00
N LEU A 430 -7.30 -2.08 -14.35
CA LEU A 430 -8.17 -0.97 -14.76
C LEU A 430 -7.46 0.39 -14.66
N LYS A 431 -6.68 0.61 -13.60
CA LYS A 431 -5.84 1.81 -13.46
C LYS A 431 -4.87 1.94 -14.62
N ALA A 432 -4.19 0.86 -14.98
CA ALA A 432 -3.20 0.89 -16.05
C ALA A 432 -3.85 1.12 -17.43
N ILE A 433 -4.97 0.46 -17.74
CA ILE A 433 -5.75 0.74 -18.96
C ILE A 433 -6.09 2.23 -19.04
N SER A 434 -6.62 2.79 -17.95
CA SER A 434 -6.99 4.20 -17.94
C SER A 434 -5.80 5.14 -18.12
N GLN A 435 -4.64 4.85 -17.51
CA GLN A 435 -3.41 5.63 -17.71
C GLN A 435 -2.91 5.56 -19.16
N HIS A 436 -2.97 4.39 -19.79
CA HIS A 436 -2.62 4.21 -21.19
C HIS A 436 -3.55 5.03 -22.10
N ILE A 437 -4.86 5.01 -21.86
CA ILE A 437 -5.84 5.80 -22.61
C ILE A 437 -5.59 7.30 -22.45
N LYS A 438 -5.34 7.78 -21.22
CA LYS A 438 -5.01 9.20 -20.98
C LYS A 438 -3.75 9.63 -21.74
N THR A 439 -2.73 8.78 -21.79
CA THR A 439 -1.49 9.06 -22.53
C THR A 439 -1.76 9.19 -24.04
N LEU A 440 -2.58 8.28 -24.60
CA LEU A 440 -2.97 8.34 -26.01
C LEU A 440 -3.80 9.59 -26.33
N GLN A 441 -4.76 9.95 -25.48
CA GLN A 441 -5.58 11.15 -25.65
C GLN A 441 -4.75 12.45 -25.51
N GLY A 442 -3.72 12.45 -24.65
CA GLY A 442 -2.82 13.59 -24.48
C GLY A 442 -1.94 13.87 -25.70
N LEU A 443 -1.57 12.84 -26.46
CA LEU A 443 -0.80 12.98 -27.71
C LEU A 443 -1.63 13.67 -28.81
N HIS A 444 -2.93 13.39 -28.90
CA HIS A 444 -3.83 14.00 -29.89
C HIS A 444 -4.15 15.49 -29.64
N LYS A 445 -3.91 16.03 -28.43
CA LYS A 445 -4.15 17.46 -28.13
C LYS A 445 -2.98 18.39 -28.50
N ASN A 446 -1.79 17.85 -28.72
CA ASN A 446 -0.57 18.63 -28.97
C ASN A 446 -0.17 18.61 -30.46
N ASP A 447 -1.10 18.97 -31.34
CA ASP A 447 -0.93 18.96 -32.80
C ASP A 447 -0.11 20.17 -33.31
N SER A 448 0.99 20.48 -32.63
CA SER A 448 1.97 21.50 -33.04
C SER A 448 3.40 20.99 -32.89
N LEU A 449 3.65 19.74 -33.28
CA LEU A 449 4.89 19.01 -32.99
C LEU A 449 5.46 18.21 -34.17
N GLU A 450 5.31 18.69 -35.41
CA GLU A 450 6.15 18.19 -36.51
C GLU A 450 7.66 18.35 -36.20
N THR A 451 8.04 19.31 -35.35
CA THR A 451 9.42 19.55 -34.90
C THR A 451 9.90 18.66 -33.73
N LYS A 452 9.03 17.90 -33.04
CA LYS A 452 9.47 16.89 -32.04
C LYS A 452 9.47 15.46 -32.58
N LEU A 453 8.88 15.24 -33.74
CA LEU A 453 8.80 13.93 -34.39
C LEU A 453 10.17 13.42 -34.85
N GLU A 454 11.09 14.31 -35.25
CA GLU A 454 12.44 13.92 -35.68
C GLU A 454 13.33 13.49 -34.50
N ASN A 455 13.18 14.09 -33.32
CA ASN A 455 13.97 13.72 -32.13
C ASN A 455 13.44 12.46 -31.41
N LEU A 456 12.30 11.90 -31.85
CA LEU A 456 11.71 10.66 -31.34
C LEU A 456 11.88 9.48 -32.32
N GLN A 457 12.38 9.72 -33.54
CA GLN A 457 12.51 8.70 -34.59
C GLN A 457 13.66 7.71 -34.40
N VAL A 458 14.48 7.85 -33.34
CA VAL A 458 15.55 6.87 -33.07
C VAL A 458 15.04 5.56 -32.46
N ASN A 459 13.83 5.51 -31.88
CA ASN A 459 13.30 4.28 -31.28
C ASN A 459 11.95 3.86 -31.89
N GLY A 460 12.02 3.21 -33.04
CA GLY A 460 10.91 2.65 -33.80
C GLY A 460 10.10 1.57 -33.07
N THR A 461 9.30 1.97 -32.09
CA THR A 461 8.17 1.17 -31.61
C THR A 461 6.92 2.06 -31.58
N LYS A 462 5.95 1.77 -32.45
CA LYS A 462 4.56 2.22 -32.24
C LYS A 462 4.20 1.82 -30.80
N HIS A 463 3.65 2.72 -29.99
CA HIS A 463 3.13 2.44 -28.64
C HIS A 463 2.01 1.38 -28.71
N LYS A 464 2.38 0.10 -28.89
CA LYS A 464 1.49 -1.04 -28.76
C LYS A 464 1.43 -1.41 -27.28
N LEU A 465 0.22 -1.67 -26.78
CA LEU A 465 0.03 -2.30 -25.47
C LEU A 465 0.91 -3.57 -25.41
N SER A 466 1.55 -3.85 -24.26
CA SER A 466 2.38 -5.06 -24.17
C SER A 466 1.50 -6.31 -24.35
N ASP A 467 2.04 -7.34 -24.98
CA ASP A 467 1.29 -8.55 -25.35
C ASP A 467 0.64 -9.23 -24.12
N ARG A 468 1.25 -9.15 -22.94
CA ARG A 468 0.63 -9.62 -21.69
C ARG A 468 -0.51 -8.76 -21.21
N MET A 469 -0.43 -7.43 -21.36
CA MET A 469 -1.55 -6.55 -21.03
C MET A 469 -2.76 -6.84 -21.92
N LEU A 470 -2.54 -7.09 -23.22
CA LEU A 470 -3.60 -7.53 -24.14
C LEU A 470 -4.19 -8.89 -23.74
N LYS A 471 -3.35 -9.86 -23.37
CA LYS A 471 -3.80 -11.16 -22.84
C LYS A 471 -4.62 -10.99 -21.56
N LEU A 472 -4.16 -10.16 -20.62
CA LEU A 472 -4.88 -9.90 -19.37
C LEU A 472 -6.22 -9.21 -19.61
N ILE A 473 -6.28 -8.26 -20.56
CA ILE A 473 -7.54 -7.64 -21.00
C ILE A 473 -8.47 -8.69 -21.61
N GLN A 474 -7.94 -9.59 -22.42
CA GLN A 474 -8.72 -10.67 -23.02
C GLN A 474 -9.25 -11.64 -21.95
N THR A 475 -8.41 -12.10 -21.02
CA THR A 475 -8.85 -12.94 -19.90
C THR A 475 -9.89 -12.24 -19.04
N PHE A 476 -9.71 -10.95 -18.75
CA PHE A 476 -10.71 -10.15 -18.03
C PHE A 476 -12.03 -10.07 -18.80
N LYS A 477 -12.00 -9.84 -20.12
CA LYS A 477 -13.20 -9.83 -20.97
C LYS A 477 -13.90 -11.18 -20.99
N GLU A 478 -13.15 -12.28 -21.07
CA GLU A 478 -13.68 -13.65 -21.05
C GLU A 478 -14.31 -13.99 -19.69
N GLU A 479 -13.67 -13.61 -18.57
CA GLU A 479 -14.24 -13.78 -17.23
C GLU A 479 -15.51 -12.94 -17.04
N LEU A 480 -15.50 -11.67 -17.47
CA LEU A 480 -16.66 -10.78 -17.38
C LEU A 480 -17.80 -11.31 -18.25
N GLN A 481 -17.51 -11.74 -19.47
CA GLN A 481 -18.51 -12.33 -20.36
C GLN A 481 -19.07 -13.64 -19.80
N GLY A 482 -18.22 -14.51 -19.24
CA GLY A 482 -18.66 -15.75 -18.59
C GLY A 482 -19.53 -15.53 -17.34
N ILE A 483 -19.35 -14.40 -16.65
CA ILE A 483 -20.27 -13.96 -15.59
C ILE A 483 -21.56 -13.42 -16.22
N CYS A 484 -21.48 -12.50 -17.19
CA CYS A 484 -22.64 -11.94 -17.88
C CYS A 484 -23.54 -13.00 -18.54
N ASP A 485 -22.98 -14.09 -19.05
CA ASP A 485 -23.73 -15.20 -19.66
C ASP A 485 -24.53 -16.02 -18.64
N LYS A 486 -24.07 -16.07 -17.38
CA LYS A 486 -24.79 -16.72 -16.28
C LYS A 486 -25.89 -15.84 -15.70
N LEU A 487 -25.77 -14.51 -15.86
CA LEU A 487 -26.73 -13.54 -15.35
C LEU A 487 -27.83 -13.20 -16.37
N SER A 488 -28.81 -12.40 -15.93
CA SER A 488 -29.97 -11.97 -16.71
C SER A 488 -29.60 -11.46 -18.11
N PRO A 489 -30.49 -11.61 -19.12
CA PRO A 489 -30.21 -11.21 -20.50
C PRO A 489 -29.83 -9.74 -20.69
N GLU A 490 -30.17 -8.88 -19.74
CA GLU A 490 -29.82 -7.46 -19.71
C GLU A 490 -28.32 -7.18 -19.62
N TRP A 491 -27.53 -8.11 -19.08
CA TRP A 491 -26.09 -7.90 -18.84
C TRP A 491 -25.18 -8.45 -19.95
N LYS A 492 -25.76 -9.05 -21.00
CA LYS A 492 -25.01 -9.77 -22.05
C LYS A 492 -24.11 -8.88 -22.91
N ASP A 493 -24.56 -7.67 -23.25
CA ASP A 493 -23.79 -6.75 -24.12
C ASP A 493 -22.91 -5.75 -23.35
N VAL A 494 -22.91 -5.81 -22.02
CA VAL A 494 -22.26 -4.83 -21.14
C VAL A 494 -20.77 -4.69 -21.40
N VAL A 495 -20.06 -5.76 -21.78
CA VAL A 495 -18.62 -5.73 -22.09
C VAL A 495 -18.28 -4.74 -23.20
N LYS A 496 -19.17 -4.58 -24.20
CA LYS A 496 -18.98 -3.66 -25.33
C LYS A 496 -19.36 -2.21 -24.96
N GLU A 497 -20.21 -2.05 -23.96
CA GLU A 497 -20.78 -0.78 -23.55
C GLU A 497 -19.95 -0.06 -22.46
N ILE A 498 -18.93 -0.72 -21.88
CA ILE A 498 -18.13 -0.10 -20.80
C ILE A 498 -17.38 1.13 -21.30
N TRP A 499 -17.77 2.29 -20.79
CA TRP A 499 -17.14 3.58 -21.08
C TRP A 499 -16.08 3.93 -20.04
N SER A 500 -16.39 3.77 -18.75
CA SER A 500 -15.41 3.97 -17.68
C SER A 500 -15.80 3.20 -16.42
N VAL A 501 -14.83 3.03 -15.53
CA VAL A 501 -14.99 2.37 -14.23
C VAL A 501 -14.64 3.38 -13.13
N GLY A 502 -15.36 3.41 -12.00
CA GLY A 502 -15.14 4.41 -10.95
C GLY A 502 -15.30 3.86 -9.53
N PRO A 503 -14.86 4.61 -8.49
CA PRO A 503 -14.21 5.93 -8.54
C PRO A 503 -12.71 5.88 -8.89
N ARG A 504 -12.10 7.03 -9.22
CA ARG A 504 -10.66 7.19 -9.58
C ARG A 504 -10.17 6.27 -10.72
N ASN A 505 -11.02 5.97 -11.69
CA ASN A 505 -10.74 5.05 -12.79
C ASN A 505 -10.48 3.59 -12.35
N CYS A 506 -10.86 3.24 -11.12
CA CYS A 506 -10.68 1.92 -10.53
C CYS A 506 -11.66 1.70 -9.37
N GLY A 507 -12.71 0.91 -9.59
CA GLY A 507 -13.63 0.59 -8.52
C GLY A 507 -14.84 -0.20 -8.98
N PRO A 508 -15.76 -0.48 -8.06
CA PRO A 508 -16.90 -1.37 -8.31
C PRO A 508 -18.11 -0.66 -8.96
N ASN A 509 -17.92 0.50 -9.60
CA ASN A 509 -18.98 1.22 -10.33
C ASN A 509 -18.68 1.29 -11.83
N LEU A 510 -19.71 1.16 -12.66
CA LEU A 510 -19.59 1.16 -14.11
C LEU A 510 -20.32 2.34 -14.74
N LEU A 511 -19.74 2.89 -15.79
CA LEU A 511 -20.41 3.78 -16.73
C LEU A 511 -20.58 3.02 -18.04
N LEU A 512 -21.83 2.81 -18.44
CA LEU A 512 -22.21 2.08 -19.64
C LEU A 512 -22.78 3.04 -20.67
N ASN A 513 -22.33 2.91 -21.91
CA ASN A 513 -22.85 3.66 -23.04
C ASN A 513 -23.84 2.80 -23.83
N GLN A 514 -25.13 3.11 -23.69
CA GLN A 514 -26.23 2.46 -24.40
C GLN A 514 -26.77 3.30 -25.55
N THR A 515 -26.05 4.36 -25.93
CA THR A 515 -26.42 5.17 -27.10
C THR A 515 -26.14 4.40 -28.39
N SER A 516 -27.08 4.39 -29.32
CA SER A 516 -26.90 3.79 -30.66
C SER A 516 -25.89 4.58 -31.51
N ASP A 517 -25.71 5.85 -31.19
CA ASP A 517 -25.13 6.85 -32.10
C ASP A 517 -23.65 7.14 -31.81
N TYR A 518 -23.14 6.78 -30.62
CA TYR A 518 -21.79 7.11 -30.17
C TYR A 518 -21.09 5.87 -29.59
N ARG A 519 -19.83 5.62 -29.99
CA ARG A 519 -18.99 4.54 -29.46
C ARG A 519 -17.69 5.09 -28.89
N THR A 520 -17.21 4.47 -27.81
CA THR A 520 -16.09 4.95 -26.99
C THR A 520 -14.84 4.08 -27.17
N LYS A 521 -13.65 4.67 -27.02
CA LYS A 521 -12.35 3.98 -27.23
C LYS A 521 -11.89 3.08 -26.07
N TYR A 522 -12.66 2.98 -24.97
CA TYR A 522 -12.18 2.41 -23.69
C TYR A 522 -11.64 0.97 -23.83
N LEU A 523 -12.45 0.00 -24.26
CA LEU A 523 -12.02 -1.41 -24.43
C LEU A 523 -11.75 -1.82 -25.89
N HIS A 524 -12.03 -0.93 -26.85
CA HIS A 524 -11.92 -1.19 -28.29
C HIS A 524 -10.94 -0.18 -28.92
N HIS A 525 -9.64 -0.44 -28.76
CA HIS A 525 -8.57 0.40 -29.31
C HIS A 525 -8.44 0.29 -30.85
N GLU A 526 -9.15 -0.65 -31.48
CA GLU A 526 -8.96 -1.04 -32.88
C GLU A 526 -10.00 -0.46 -33.86
N GLN A 527 -11.07 0.19 -33.37
CA GLN A 527 -12.11 0.71 -34.25
C GLN A 527 -11.91 2.21 -34.52
N GLU A 528 -11.75 2.57 -35.81
CA GLU A 528 -11.81 3.95 -36.28
C GLU A 528 -13.23 4.49 -36.03
N ILE A 529 -13.36 5.39 -35.05
CA ILE A 529 -14.62 6.07 -34.77
C ILE A 529 -14.68 7.30 -35.67
N LYS A 530 -15.83 7.49 -36.35
CA LYS A 530 -16.15 8.71 -37.08
C LYS A 530 -15.91 9.93 -36.17
N GLU A 531 -15.26 10.97 -36.69
CA GLU A 531 -15.01 12.21 -35.93
C GLU A 531 -16.34 12.83 -35.49
N ASP A 532 -16.70 12.60 -34.22
CA ASP A 532 -17.88 13.15 -33.60
C ASP A 532 -17.46 14.33 -32.71
N PRO A 533 -18.14 15.50 -32.79
CA PRO A 533 -17.86 16.64 -31.91
C PRO A 533 -17.96 16.32 -30.41
N ARG A 534 -18.65 15.23 -30.03
CA ARG A 534 -18.73 14.72 -28.65
C ARG A 534 -17.38 14.24 -28.10
N PHE A 535 -16.46 13.79 -28.96
CA PHE A 535 -15.17 13.23 -28.53
C PHE A 535 -14.33 14.21 -27.72
N GLU A 536 -14.39 15.51 -28.03
CA GLU A 536 -13.68 16.55 -27.28
C GLU A 536 -14.09 16.60 -25.79
N TYR A 537 -15.37 16.36 -25.52
CA TYR A 537 -15.99 16.47 -24.19
C TYR A 537 -16.06 15.14 -23.43
N GLU A 538 -15.66 14.02 -24.05
CA GLU A 538 -15.63 12.69 -23.41
C GLU A 538 -14.84 12.69 -22.09
N SER A 539 -13.67 13.34 -22.08
CA SER A 539 -12.85 13.49 -20.87
C SER A 539 -13.58 14.22 -19.74
N SER A 540 -14.41 15.21 -20.08
CA SER A 540 -15.19 15.98 -19.11
C SER A 540 -16.37 15.18 -18.57
N PHE A 541 -17.02 14.38 -19.43
CA PHE A 541 -18.11 13.48 -19.05
C PHE A 541 -17.62 12.42 -18.06
N VAL A 542 -16.51 11.74 -18.40
CA VAL A 542 -15.90 10.72 -17.52
C VAL A 542 -15.49 11.34 -16.19
N ASN A 543 -14.86 12.52 -16.18
CA ASN A 543 -14.49 13.20 -14.93
C ASN A 543 -15.72 13.56 -14.06
N GLY A 544 -16.85 13.95 -14.67
CA GLY A 544 -18.12 14.17 -13.97
C GLY A 544 -18.63 12.92 -13.26
N PHE A 545 -18.61 11.77 -13.96
CA PHE A 545 -18.94 10.46 -13.37
C PHE A 545 -17.96 10.05 -12.24
N GLN A 546 -16.65 10.31 -12.41
CA GLN A 546 -15.67 10.00 -11.36
C GLN A 546 -15.90 10.82 -10.09
N LEU A 547 -16.32 12.08 -10.22
CA LEU A 547 -16.70 12.90 -9.05
C LEU A 547 -17.99 12.42 -8.39
N ALA A 548 -19.00 12.06 -9.19
CA ALA A 548 -20.25 11.53 -8.66
C ALA A 548 -20.02 10.24 -7.87
N SER A 549 -19.26 9.29 -8.44
CA SER A 549 -18.93 8.01 -7.79
C SER A 549 -18.04 8.13 -6.56
N LEU A 550 -17.25 9.20 -6.44
CA LEU A 550 -16.41 9.45 -5.27
C LEU A 550 -17.22 9.98 -4.07
N ALA A 551 -18.21 10.84 -4.32
CA ALA A 551 -19.03 11.47 -3.30
C ALA A 551 -20.52 11.25 -3.61
N GLY A 552 -21.07 10.18 -3.04
CA GLY A 552 -22.45 9.75 -3.19
C GLY A 552 -23.46 10.77 -2.61
N PRO A 553 -24.73 10.71 -3.04
CA PRO A 553 -25.74 11.70 -2.67
C PRO A 553 -26.25 11.62 -1.23
N LEU A 554 -26.01 10.54 -0.47
CA LEU A 554 -26.54 10.39 0.90
C LEU A 554 -25.62 10.99 1.96
N CYS A 555 -24.34 10.62 1.93
CA CYS A 555 -23.38 10.89 2.99
C CYS A 555 -22.03 11.41 2.46
N ASP A 556 -21.96 11.78 1.17
CA ASP A 556 -20.72 12.13 0.46
C ASP A 556 -19.62 11.05 0.57
N GLU A 557 -20.01 9.80 0.80
CA GLU A 557 -19.10 8.65 0.77
C GLU A 557 -19.17 7.96 -0.61
N PRO A 558 -18.12 7.24 -1.03
CA PRO A 558 -18.06 6.62 -2.34
C PRO A 558 -19.13 5.55 -2.55
N MET A 559 -19.73 5.57 -3.73
CA MET A 559 -20.74 4.59 -4.15
C MET A 559 -20.10 3.22 -4.42
N MET A 560 -20.88 2.14 -4.29
CA MET A 560 -20.45 0.77 -4.56
C MET A 560 -21.57 -0.04 -5.23
N GLY A 561 -21.23 -0.74 -6.31
CA GLY A 561 -22.14 -1.64 -7.01
C GLY A 561 -23.21 -0.93 -7.82
N VAL A 562 -22.87 0.21 -8.44
CA VAL A 562 -23.81 0.98 -9.27
C VAL A 562 -23.31 1.09 -10.70
N ALA A 563 -24.18 0.77 -11.66
CA ALA A 563 -23.98 1.00 -13.09
C ALA A 563 -24.82 2.19 -13.54
N PHE A 564 -24.19 3.18 -14.16
CA PHE A 564 -24.86 4.29 -14.81
C PHE A 564 -24.93 4.02 -16.31
N CYS A 565 -26.13 3.80 -16.83
CA CYS A 565 -26.41 3.61 -18.24
C CYS A 565 -26.75 4.96 -18.89
N VAL A 566 -25.96 5.38 -19.87
CA VAL A 566 -26.22 6.58 -20.68
C VAL A 566 -27.07 6.20 -21.88
N GLU A 567 -28.30 6.67 -21.93
CA GLU A 567 -29.27 6.35 -23.00
C GLU A 567 -29.22 7.36 -24.15
N GLU A 568 -28.97 8.64 -23.86
CA GLU A 568 -28.92 9.72 -24.85
C GLU A 568 -27.90 10.77 -24.43
N TRP A 569 -27.05 11.19 -25.37
CA TRP A 569 -26.18 12.34 -25.22
C TRP A 569 -26.17 13.16 -26.51
N SER A 570 -26.81 14.33 -26.50
CA SER A 570 -26.82 15.26 -27.64
C SER A 570 -26.00 16.52 -27.35
N LEU A 571 -25.41 17.09 -28.40
CA LEU A 571 -24.70 18.37 -28.41
C LEU A 571 -25.27 19.24 -29.53
N ASP A 572 -25.99 20.29 -29.16
CA ASP A 572 -26.53 21.29 -30.08
C ASP A 572 -25.56 22.48 -30.16
N LYS A 573 -24.66 22.46 -31.16
CA LYS A 573 -23.71 23.55 -31.43
C LYS A 573 -24.34 24.80 -32.07
N SER A 574 -25.64 24.79 -32.34
CA SER A 574 -26.35 25.84 -33.10
C SER A 574 -26.94 26.97 -32.24
N ALA A 575 -26.94 26.84 -30.91
CA ALA A 575 -27.40 27.88 -30.00
C ALA A 575 -26.24 28.81 -29.59
N GLY A 576 -26.15 29.95 -30.28
CA GLY A 576 -25.53 31.23 -29.88
C GLY A 576 -24.36 31.21 -28.90
N ASP A 577 -23.22 31.70 -29.38
CA ASP A 577 -21.97 31.95 -28.65
C ASP A 577 -22.11 33.08 -27.59
N ASP A 578 -22.95 32.90 -26.56
CA ASP A 578 -22.95 33.73 -25.35
C ASP A 578 -21.88 33.19 -24.37
N MET A 579 -20.65 33.10 -24.85
CA MET A 579 -19.49 32.48 -24.16
C MET A 579 -18.94 33.34 -23.01
N ALA A 580 -19.52 34.52 -22.78
CA ALA A 580 -19.02 35.51 -21.81
C ALA A 580 -19.67 35.42 -20.41
N HIS A 581 -20.81 34.73 -20.24
CA HIS A 581 -21.51 34.65 -18.94
C HIS A 581 -21.54 33.26 -18.31
N PHE A 582 -21.39 32.22 -19.12
CA PHE A 582 -21.33 30.85 -18.66
C PHE A 582 -19.94 30.30 -18.98
N GLY A 583 -19.24 29.78 -17.97
CA GLY A 583 -17.88 29.27 -18.13
C GLY A 583 -17.74 28.14 -19.18
N PRO A 584 -16.53 27.58 -19.36
CA PRO A 584 -16.26 26.61 -20.42
C PRO A 584 -17.28 25.45 -20.48
N LEU A 585 -17.74 25.09 -21.69
CA LEU A 585 -18.70 24.00 -21.90
C LEU A 585 -18.25 22.68 -21.28
N SER A 586 -16.93 22.41 -21.26
CA SER A 586 -16.32 21.26 -20.58
C SER A 586 -16.64 21.21 -19.08
N GLY A 587 -16.51 22.33 -18.38
CA GLY A 587 -16.86 22.45 -16.96
C GLY A 587 -18.36 22.30 -16.71
N GLN A 588 -19.19 22.83 -17.60
CA GLN A 588 -20.65 22.67 -17.53
C GLN A 588 -21.06 21.21 -17.69
N ILE A 589 -20.52 20.50 -18.69
CA ILE A 589 -20.79 19.07 -18.90
C ILE A 589 -20.36 18.26 -17.66
N MET A 590 -19.19 18.54 -17.10
CA MET A 590 -18.71 17.86 -15.89
C MET A 590 -19.66 18.04 -14.69
N SER A 591 -20.12 19.26 -14.44
CA SER A 591 -21.08 19.55 -13.36
C SER A 591 -22.44 18.90 -13.60
N THR A 592 -22.94 18.94 -14.83
CA THR A 592 -24.27 18.42 -15.19
C THR A 592 -24.31 16.90 -15.17
N VAL A 593 -23.24 16.22 -15.59
CA VAL A 593 -23.11 14.76 -15.43
C VAL A 593 -23.07 14.37 -13.97
N ARG A 594 -22.33 15.11 -13.13
CA ARG A 594 -22.30 14.85 -11.68
C ARG A 594 -23.71 14.92 -11.07
N ASP A 595 -24.45 15.97 -11.40
CA ASP A 595 -25.81 16.16 -10.91
C ASP A 595 -26.79 15.15 -11.50
N ALA A 596 -26.62 14.77 -12.77
CA ALA A 596 -27.43 13.73 -13.42
C ALA A 596 -27.25 12.37 -12.74
N CYS A 597 -26.01 11.96 -12.46
CA CYS A 597 -25.72 10.73 -11.72
C CYS A 597 -26.31 10.77 -10.30
N ARG A 598 -26.17 11.89 -9.58
CA ARG A 598 -26.75 12.05 -8.22
C ARG A 598 -28.26 11.94 -8.23
N LYS A 599 -28.94 12.61 -9.17
CA LYS A 599 -30.39 12.50 -9.34
C LYS A 599 -30.80 11.08 -9.73
N ALA A 600 -30.05 10.42 -10.63
CA ALA A 600 -30.36 9.08 -11.10
C ALA A 600 -30.26 8.06 -9.97
N PHE A 601 -29.29 8.24 -9.08
CA PHE A 601 -29.17 7.45 -7.86
C PHE A 601 -30.33 7.72 -6.88
N GLN A 602 -30.67 8.99 -6.64
CA GLN A 602 -31.77 9.38 -5.74
C GLN A 602 -33.16 8.93 -6.22
N ALA A 603 -33.34 8.76 -7.53
CA ALA A 603 -34.59 8.26 -8.08
C ALA A 603 -34.79 6.75 -7.84
N GLN A 604 -33.74 6.03 -7.48
CA GLN A 604 -33.78 4.61 -7.18
C GLN A 604 -33.83 4.35 -5.65
N PRO A 605 -34.23 3.14 -5.21
CA PRO A 605 -34.20 2.79 -3.79
C PRO A 605 -32.74 2.72 -3.29
N GLN A 606 -32.35 3.75 -2.53
CA GLN A 606 -31.01 3.87 -1.97
C GLN A 606 -30.86 3.14 -0.63
N ARG A 607 -29.70 2.51 -0.42
CA ARG A 607 -29.31 1.84 0.82
C ARG A 607 -27.86 2.14 1.18
N LEU A 608 -27.58 2.17 2.48
CA LEU A 608 -26.20 2.19 2.98
C LEU A 608 -25.69 0.75 3.07
N MET A 609 -24.54 0.52 2.46
CA MET A 609 -23.78 -0.72 2.54
C MET A 609 -22.79 -0.58 3.70
N ALA A 610 -23.05 -1.33 4.78
CA ALA A 610 -22.14 -1.44 5.90
C ALA A 610 -20.99 -2.41 5.57
N ALA A 611 -19.77 -2.06 5.98
CA ALA A 611 -18.65 -2.99 5.91
C ALA A 611 -18.85 -4.08 6.98
N MET A 612 -18.93 -5.34 6.54
CA MET A 612 -19.10 -6.49 7.44
C MET A 612 -17.84 -7.36 7.44
N TYR A 613 -17.46 -7.85 8.61
CA TYR A 613 -16.42 -8.87 8.75
C TYR A 613 -17.07 -10.21 9.10
N THR A 614 -16.68 -11.26 8.38
CA THR A 614 -17.00 -12.62 8.79
C THR A 614 -16.15 -12.96 10.01
N CYS A 615 -16.80 -13.19 11.15
CA CYS A 615 -16.13 -13.52 12.41
C CYS A 615 -16.08 -15.04 12.59
N ASP A 616 -14.94 -15.64 12.30
CA ASP A 616 -14.70 -17.07 12.54
C ASP A 616 -14.31 -17.30 14.00
N ILE A 617 -15.30 -17.60 14.84
CA ILE A 617 -15.13 -17.74 16.28
C ILE A 617 -15.03 -19.22 16.67
N VAL A 618 -13.88 -19.61 17.20
CA VAL A 618 -13.66 -20.96 17.75
C VAL A 618 -13.98 -20.94 19.24
N VAL A 619 -15.11 -21.54 19.61
CA VAL A 619 -15.57 -21.63 21.00
C VAL A 619 -16.01 -23.04 21.35
N ASP A 620 -15.83 -23.41 22.61
CA ASP A 620 -16.40 -24.64 23.16
C ASP A 620 -17.92 -24.62 23.05
N GLN A 621 -18.52 -25.81 22.82
CA GLN A 621 -19.97 -25.96 22.66
C GLN A 621 -20.77 -25.39 23.84
N LYS A 622 -20.21 -25.40 25.06
CA LYS A 622 -20.86 -24.86 26.27
C LYS A 622 -21.00 -23.34 26.26
N VAL A 623 -20.12 -22.64 25.53
CA VAL A 623 -20.06 -21.17 25.52
C VAL A 623 -20.67 -20.60 24.24
N LEU A 624 -20.89 -21.41 23.21
CA LEU A 624 -21.45 -20.98 21.92
C LEU A 624 -22.69 -20.10 22.06
N GLY A 625 -23.66 -20.51 22.90
CA GLY A 625 -24.86 -19.71 23.15
C GLY A 625 -24.55 -18.34 23.75
N LYS A 626 -23.65 -18.27 24.74
CA LYS A 626 -23.23 -17.00 25.35
C LYS A 626 -22.43 -16.13 24.39
N SER A 627 -21.59 -16.73 23.56
CA SER A 627 -20.80 -16.01 22.55
C SER A 627 -21.70 -15.35 21.50
N LEU A 628 -22.78 -16.02 21.10
CA LEU A 628 -23.80 -15.46 20.19
C LEU A 628 -24.55 -14.28 20.82
N PHE A 629 -24.78 -14.28 22.14
CA PHE A 629 -25.44 -13.17 22.85
C PHE A 629 -24.52 -11.98 23.14
N SER A 630 -23.20 -12.18 23.11
CA SER A 630 -22.21 -11.14 23.42
C SER A 630 -21.72 -10.37 22.19
N LEU A 631 -21.99 -10.89 20.99
CA LEU A 631 -21.86 -10.19 19.71
C LEU A 631 -23.16 -9.43 19.44
#